data_AF-S4P5V8-F1
#
_entry.id   AF-S4P5V8-F1
#
_cell.length_a   1.000
_cell.length_b   1.000
_cell.length_c   1.000
_cell.angle_alpha   90.00
_cell.angle_beta   90.00
_cell.angle_gamma   90.00
#
_symmetry.space_group_name_H-M   'P 1'
#
loop_
_entity.id
_entity.type
_entity.pdbx_description
1 polymer ?
#
loop_
_entity_poly.entity_id
_entity_poly.type
_entity_poly.pdbx_seq_one_letter_code
_entity_poly.pdbx_strand_id
1 'polypeptide(L)'
;MFVAYLLGTVVSWRQAALVSLTVPLATMALVLFVPETPIWLISKGRQKEALHSLCRLRGWAQPEDVQEEFNQLLEYHNDCRDCVICSNERNHEEKPCDHSNYSIFKKVYLKYKYVFFVKETLRPFGLVMAYFFFHTMSGLLPVRPNMVNMCKALGMKFDPKGIVVTVGLVYILMNLISAAVVTLIGKRKLVVSSLFATACCSLAISIYAGVNLPFNVLSYEQSTFP
;
A
#
# COMPACT_ATOMS: atom_id res chain seq x y z
N MET A 1 -2.38 2.56 14.78
CA MET A 1 -2.05 3.86 15.41
C MET A 1 -2.87 4.08 16.66
N PHE A 2 -4.20 4.27 16.55
CA PHE A 2 -5.05 4.49 17.73
C PHE A 2 -4.88 3.43 18.83
N VAL A 3 -5.00 2.13 18.49
CA VAL A 3 -4.82 1.03 19.46
C VAL A 3 -3.43 1.06 20.11
N ALA A 4 -2.37 1.34 19.34
CA ALA A 4 -1.01 1.41 19.88
C ALA A 4 -0.83 2.60 20.84
N TYR A 5 -1.41 3.76 20.52
CA TYR A 5 -1.39 4.93 21.40
C TYR A 5 -2.21 4.72 22.66
N LEU A 6 -3.39 4.09 22.55
CA LEU A 6 -4.24 3.77 23.69
C LEU A 6 -3.58 2.72 24.61
N LEU A 7 -2.97 1.68 24.05
CA LEU A 7 -2.19 0.72 24.84
C LEU A 7 -0.99 1.38 25.52
N GLY A 8 -0.33 2.34 24.86
CA GLY A 8 0.78 3.09 25.42
C GLY A 8 0.40 4.04 26.58
N THR A 9 -0.87 4.38 26.75
CA THR A 9 -1.32 5.18 27.90
C THR A 9 -1.71 4.34 29.11
N VAL A 10 -2.28 3.16 28.89
CA VAL A 10 -2.86 2.32 29.96
C VAL A 10 -1.98 1.14 30.38
N VAL A 11 -1.06 0.69 29.53
CA VAL A 11 -0.27 -0.53 29.73
C VAL A 11 1.24 -0.26 29.64
N SER A 12 2.06 -1.06 30.34
CA SER A 12 3.52 -1.03 30.17
C SER A 12 3.94 -1.37 28.74
N TRP A 13 5.06 -0.81 28.25
CA TRP A 13 5.53 -1.04 26.87
C TRP A 13 5.75 -2.53 26.55
N ARG A 14 6.13 -3.34 27.56
CA ARG A 14 6.34 -4.80 27.41
C ARG A 14 5.03 -5.52 27.15
N GLN A 15 4.00 -5.23 27.93
CA GLN A 15 2.67 -5.82 27.75
C GLN A 15 2.00 -5.30 26.46
N ALA A 16 2.19 -4.02 26.11
CA ALA A 16 1.72 -3.47 24.83
C ALA A 16 2.35 -4.20 23.63
N ALA A 17 3.65 -4.52 23.70
CA ALA A 17 4.32 -5.32 22.69
C ALA A 17 3.74 -6.75 22.60
N LEU A 18 3.47 -7.41 23.73
CA LEU A 18 2.83 -8.73 23.75
C LEU A 18 1.43 -8.71 23.14
N VAL A 19 0.61 -7.71 23.46
CA VAL A 19 -0.71 -7.54 22.83
C VAL A 19 -0.55 -7.29 21.33
N SER A 20 0.41 -6.48 20.90
CA SER A 20 0.64 -6.21 19.47
C SER A 20 1.05 -7.46 18.67
N LEU A 21 1.67 -8.46 19.31
CA LEU A 21 2.04 -9.74 18.70
C LEU A 21 0.83 -10.63 18.38
N THR A 22 -0.26 -10.48 19.12
CA THR A 22 -1.48 -11.26 18.89
C THR A 22 -2.07 -11.01 17.49
N VAL A 23 -1.95 -9.79 16.98
CA VAL A 23 -2.47 -9.40 15.65
C VAL A 23 -1.77 -10.16 14.51
N PRO A 24 -0.43 -10.12 14.34
CA PRO A 24 0.24 -10.86 13.29
C PRO A 24 0.05 -12.37 13.42
N LEU A 25 0.05 -12.93 14.65
CA LEU A 25 -0.22 -14.36 14.87
C LEU A 25 -1.63 -14.75 14.42
N ALA A 26 -2.63 -13.96 14.79
CA ALA A 26 -4.00 -14.16 14.33
C ALA A 26 -4.09 -14.05 12.80
N THR A 27 -3.45 -13.05 12.18
CA THR A 27 -3.45 -12.94 10.71
C THR A 27 -2.76 -14.12 10.03
N MET A 28 -1.66 -14.63 10.59
CA MET A 28 -0.97 -15.80 10.06
C MET A 28 -1.87 -17.04 10.11
N ALA A 29 -2.58 -17.24 11.23
CA ALA A 29 -3.55 -18.32 11.35
C ALA A 29 -4.72 -18.17 10.36
N LEU A 30 -5.24 -16.95 10.18
CA LEU A 30 -6.34 -16.68 9.25
C LEU A 30 -5.95 -16.90 7.78
N VAL A 31 -4.73 -16.52 7.38
CA VAL A 31 -4.23 -16.71 6.01
C VAL A 31 -4.18 -18.19 5.63
N LEU A 32 -3.93 -19.11 6.56
CA LEU A 32 -3.95 -20.56 6.29
C LEU A 32 -5.33 -21.07 5.82
N PHE A 33 -6.41 -20.36 6.15
CA PHE A 33 -7.75 -20.72 5.69
C PHE A 33 -8.10 -20.13 4.33
N VAL A 34 -7.32 -19.17 3.82
CA VAL A 34 -7.58 -18.51 2.53
C VAL A 34 -7.13 -19.45 1.40
N PRO A 35 -7.97 -19.75 0.41
CA PRO A 35 -7.57 -20.57 -0.72
C PRO A 35 -6.46 -19.89 -1.54
N GLU A 36 -5.63 -20.70 -2.19
CA GLU A 36 -4.60 -20.21 -3.10
C GLU A 36 -5.21 -19.44 -4.29
N THR A 37 -4.44 -18.52 -4.85
CA THR A 37 -4.92 -17.70 -5.97
C THR A 37 -5.12 -18.57 -7.22
N PRO A 38 -6.29 -18.53 -7.90
CA PRO A 38 -6.58 -19.40 -9.05
C PRO A 38 -5.60 -19.19 -10.22
N ILE A 39 -5.14 -17.96 -10.45
CA ILE A 39 -4.15 -17.66 -11.51
C ILE A 39 -2.80 -18.36 -11.27
N TRP A 40 -2.41 -18.50 -9.99
CA TRP A 40 -1.18 -19.19 -9.63
C TRP A 40 -1.30 -20.69 -9.89
N LEU A 41 -2.45 -21.29 -9.54
CA LEU A 41 -2.74 -22.70 -9.82
C LEU A 41 -2.78 -22.99 -11.33
N ILE A 42 -3.36 -22.09 -12.13
CA ILE A 42 -3.33 -22.14 -13.60
C ILE A 42 -1.88 -22.13 -14.10
N SER A 43 -1.03 -21.24 -13.58
CA SER A 43 0.39 -21.16 -13.98
C SER A 43 1.21 -22.42 -13.66
N LYS A 44 0.72 -23.25 -12.73
CA LYS A 44 1.30 -24.55 -12.36
C LYS A 44 0.67 -25.73 -13.11
N GLY A 45 -0.28 -25.48 -14.02
CA GLY A 45 -1.02 -26.51 -14.75
C GLY A 45 -2.10 -27.22 -13.92
N ARG A 46 -2.39 -26.76 -12.69
CA ARG A 46 -3.36 -27.40 -11.76
C ARG A 46 -4.77 -26.83 -11.97
N GLN A 47 -5.34 -27.06 -13.16
CA GLN A 47 -6.61 -26.46 -13.59
C GLN A 47 -7.81 -26.84 -12.70
N LYS A 48 -7.91 -28.11 -12.29
CA LYS A 48 -9.02 -28.59 -11.44
C LYS A 48 -9.08 -27.90 -10.08
N GLU A 49 -7.91 -27.69 -9.47
CA GLU A 49 -7.80 -27.00 -8.18
C GLU A 49 -8.00 -25.50 -8.30
N ALA A 50 -7.57 -24.91 -9.43
CA ALA A 50 -7.84 -23.52 -9.74
C ALA A 50 -9.35 -23.26 -9.80
N LEU A 51 -10.10 -24.14 -10.46
CA LEU A 51 -11.56 -24.07 -10.54
C LEU A 51 -12.21 -24.18 -9.16
N HIS A 52 -11.81 -25.16 -8.35
CA HIS A 52 -12.32 -25.31 -6.98
C HIS A 52 -12.01 -24.10 -6.09
N SER A 53 -10.81 -23.52 -6.22
CA SER A 53 -10.42 -22.31 -5.48
C SER A 53 -11.26 -21.10 -5.89
N LEU A 54 -11.55 -20.97 -7.20
CA LEU A 54 -12.40 -19.91 -7.73
C LEU A 54 -13.87 -20.06 -7.25
N CYS A 55 -14.40 -21.29 -7.22
CA CYS A 55 -15.72 -21.58 -6.65
C CYS A 55 -15.81 -21.15 -5.18
N ARG A 56 -14.77 -21.46 -4.39
CA ARG A 56 -14.69 -21.06 -2.97
C ARG A 56 -14.63 -19.54 -2.81
N LEU A 57 -13.87 -18.83 -3.65
CA LEU A 57 -13.77 -17.37 -3.63
C LEU A 57 -15.08 -16.66 -4.02
N ARG A 58 -15.89 -17.29 -4.89
CA ARG A 58 -17.22 -16.80 -5.29
C ARG A 58 -18.35 -17.16 -4.31
N GLY A 59 -18.00 -17.64 -3.13
CA GLY A 59 -18.98 -17.99 -2.09
C GLY A 59 -19.49 -19.42 -2.20
N TRP A 60 -18.61 -20.38 -2.51
CA TRP A 60 -18.95 -21.79 -2.73
C TRP A 60 -19.95 -22.00 -3.87
N ALA A 61 -19.81 -21.21 -4.94
CA ALA A 61 -20.60 -21.32 -6.15
C ALA A 61 -20.36 -22.67 -6.85
N GLN A 62 -21.32 -23.09 -7.69
CA GLN A 62 -21.19 -24.31 -8.47
C GLN A 62 -20.19 -24.12 -9.62
N PRO A 63 -19.53 -25.21 -10.07
CA PRO A 63 -18.50 -25.13 -11.11
C PRO A 63 -19.05 -24.58 -12.44
N GLU A 64 -20.32 -24.79 -12.74
CA GLU A 64 -20.96 -24.29 -13.97
C GLU A 64 -21.09 -22.76 -13.98
N ASP A 65 -21.44 -22.15 -12.84
CA ASP A 65 -21.63 -20.70 -12.70
C ASP A 65 -20.33 -19.91 -12.87
N VAL A 66 -19.20 -20.56 -12.61
CA VAL A 66 -17.87 -19.93 -12.56
C VAL A 66 -17.04 -20.26 -13.81
N GLN A 67 -17.56 -21.12 -14.68
CA GLN A 67 -16.83 -21.66 -15.83
C GLN A 67 -16.45 -20.57 -16.85
N GLU A 68 -17.32 -19.58 -17.06
CA GLU A 68 -17.03 -18.45 -17.96
C GLU A 68 -15.85 -17.61 -17.44
N GLU A 69 -15.85 -17.25 -16.16
CA GLU A 69 -14.75 -16.52 -15.52
C GLU A 69 -13.45 -17.34 -15.55
N PHE A 70 -13.54 -18.64 -15.30
CA PHE A 70 -12.40 -19.54 -15.36
C PHE A 70 -11.77 -19.59 -16.77
N ASN A 71 -12.59 -19.63 -17.81
CA ASN A 71 -12.12 -19.60 -19.20
C ASN A 71 -11.45 -18.26 -19.54
N GLN A 72 -12.00 -17.13 -19.07
CA GLN A 72 -11.36 -15.81 -19.23
C GLN A 72 -9.98 -15.76 -18.56
N LEU A 73 -9.83 -16.37 -17.38
CA LEU A 73 -8.53 -16.45 -16.69
C LEU A 73 -7.52 -17.33 -17.45
N LEU A 74 -7.98 -18.39 -18.12
CA LEU A 74 -7.16 -19.24 -18.97
C LEU A 74 -6.69 -18.51 -20.23
N GLU A 75 -7.60 -17.81 -20.90
CA GLU A 75 -7.28 -16.97 -22.07
C GLU A 75 -6.24 -15.91 -21.70
N TYR A 76 -6.48 -15.16 -20.60
CA TYR A 76 -5.53 -14.18 -20.08
C TYR A 76 -4.16 -14.79 -19.76
N HIS A 77 -4.12 -16.00 -19.19
CA HIS A 77 -2.86 -16.70 -18.90
C HIS A 77 -2.08 -17.05 -20.18
N ASN A 78 -2.78 -17.50 -21.22
CA ASN A 78 -2.18 -17.83 -22.51
C ASN A 78 -1.67 -16.58 -23.22
N ASP A 79 -2.46 -15.50 -23.25
CA ASP A 79 -2.05 -14.20 -23.82
C ASP A 79 -0.79 -13.65 -23.15
N CYS A 80 -0.66 -13.82 -21.82
CA CYS A 80 0.52 -13.41 -21.08
C CYS A 80 1.78 -14.26 -21.37
N ARG A 81 1.60 -15.48 -21.91
CA ARG A 81 2.67 -16.40 -22.29
C ARG A 81 3.18 -16.11 -23.70
N ASP A 82 2.37 -15.46 -24.52
CA ASP A 82 2.72 -15.11 -25.88
C ASP A 82 3.86 -14.10 -25.95
N CYS A 83 4.52 -14.08 -27.11
CA CYS A 83 5.64 -13.19 -27.35
C CYS A 83 5.15 -11.74 -27.46
N VAL A 84 5.56 -10.88 -26.52
CA VAL A 84 5.21 -9.44 -26.47
C VAL A 84 5.51 -8.69 -27.77
N ILE A 85 6.49 -9.16 -28.55
CA ILE A 85 6.90 -8.54 -29.82
C ILE A 85 5.98 -8.97 -30.98
N CYS A 86 5.53 -10.22 -30.98
CA CYS A 86 4.68 -10.80 -32.03
C CYS A 86 3.18 -10.69 -31.71
N SER A 87 2.83 -10.26 -30.49
CA SER A 87 1.44 -10.19 -30.00
C SER A 87 0.51 -9.34 -30.88
N ASN A 88 1.04 -8.38 -31.65
CA ASN A 88 0.24 -7.55 -32.57
C ASN A 88 -0.03 -8.20 -33.93
N GLU A 89 0.73 -9.21 -34.34
CA GLU A 89 0.55 -9.94 -35.61
C GLU A 89 -0.30 -11.18 -35.34
N ARG A 90 -1.64 -11.03 -35.38
CA ARG A 90 -2.59 -12.15 -35.20
C ARG A 90 -2.58 -13.11 -36.39
N ASN A 91 -1.47 -13.82 -36.61
CA ASN A 91 -1.46 -15.04 -37.38
C ASN A 91 -1.35 -16.20 -36.39
N HIS A 92 -2.50 -16.82 -36.11
CA HIS A 92 -2.71 -17.99 -35.27
C HIS A 92 -2.06 -19.26 -35.87
N GLU A 93 -0.79 -19.19 -36.27
CA GLU A 93 0.00 -20.37 -36.58
C GLU A 93 0.92 -20.63 -35.38
N GLU A 94 0.80 -21.82 -34.78
CA GLU A 94 1.62 -22.38 -33.70
C GLU A 94 3.10 -22.58 -34.11
N LYS A 95 3.67 -21.67 -34.88
CA LYS A 95 5.09 -21.65 -35.23
C LYS A 95 5.84 -21.00 -34.07
N PRO A 96 6.86 -21.66 -33.48
CA PRO A 96 7.69 -21.01 -32.49
C PRO A 96 8.38 -19.83 -33.16
N CYS A 97 8.02 -18.60 -32.77
CA CYS A 97 8.66 -17.40 -33.28
C CYS A 97 10.19 -17.48 -33.07
N ASP A 98 10.98 -16.90 -33.97
CA ASP A 98 12.45 -16.89 -33.88
C ASP A 98 12.95 -16.26 -32.56
N HIS A 99 12.14 -15.38 -31.97
CA HIS A 99 12.37 -14.77 -30.67
C HIS A 99 12.35 -15.78 -29.50
N SER A 100 11.78 -16.97 -29.69
CA SER A 100 11.83 -18.08 -28.73
C SER A 100 13.20 -18.75 -28.63
N ASN A 101 14.09 -18.57 -29.61
CA ASN A 101 15.44 -19.15 -29.60
C ASN A 101 16.53 -18.19 -29.08
N TYR A 102 16.18 -16.98 -28.66
CA TYR A 102 17.13 -16.09 -28.01
C TYR A 102 17.60 -16.61 -26.64
N SER A 103 18.87 -16.31 -26.32
CA SER A 103 19.42 -16.48 -24.96
C SER A 103 18.49 -15.83 -23.93
N ILE A 104 18.36 -16.47 -22.76
CA ILE A 104 17.49 -16.05 -21.65
C ILE A 104 17.71 -14.58 -21.31
N PHE A 105 18.95 -14.11 -21.28
CA PHE A 105 19.28 -12.70 -21.02
C PHE A 105 18.69 -11.74 -22.05
N LYS A 106 18.77 -12.10 -23.33
CA LYS A 106 18.20 -11.29 -24.42
C LYS A 106 16.67 -11.27 -24.31
N LYS A 107 16.02 -12.40 -24.03
CA LYS A 107 14.57 -12.44 -23.77
C LYS A 107 14.15 -11.56 -22.59
N VAL A 108 14.87 -11.64 -21.47
CA VAL A 108 14.59 -10.85 -20.27
C VAL A 108 14.76 -9.36 -20.57
N TYR A 109 15.87 -8.96 -21.20
CA TYR A 109 16.11 -7.57 -21.58
C TYR A 109 15.03 -7.00 -22.51
N LEU A 110 14.67 -7.75 -23.57
CA LEU A 110 13.58 -7.33 -24.46
C LEU A 110 12.26 -7.24 -23.70
N LYS A 111 11.90 -8.22 -22.86
CA LYS A 111 10.68 -8.16 -22.05
C LYS A 111 10.63 -6.91 -21.16
N TYR A 112 11.73 -6.59 -20.46
CA TYR A 112 11.79 -5.36 -19.64
C TYR A 112 11.69 -4.10 -20.50
N LYS A 113 12.41 -4.02 -21.63
CA LYS A 113 12.37 -2.85 -22.52
C LYS A 113 10.98 -2.63 -23.11
N TYR A 114 10.32 -3.68 -23.61
CA TYR A 114 9.03 -3.58 -24.27
C TYR A 114 7.83 -3.50 -23.32
N VAL A 115 7.94 -3.95 -22.06
CA VAL A 115 6.83 -3.84 -21.09
C VAL A 115 6.99 -2.62 -20.19
N PHE A 116 8.20 -2.39 -19.68
CA PHE A 116 8.45 -1.36 -18.67
C PHE A 116 8.70 0.03 -19.25
N PHE A 117 9.35 0.13 -20.42
CA PHE A 117 9.68 1.43 -21.04
C PHE A 117 8.62 1.94 -22.02
N VAL A 118 7.44 1.34 -22.05
CA VAL A 118 6.32 1.84 -22.85
C VAL A 118 5.74 3.09 -22.20
N LYS A 119 5.41 4.09 -23.02
CA LYS A 119 4.86 5.37 -22.55
C LYS A 119 3.59 5.18 -21.71
N GLU A 120 2.79 4.17 -22.03
CA GLU A 120 1.56 3.82 -21.31
C GLU A 120 1.81 3.28 -19.89
N THR A 121 2.93 2.58 -19.65
CA THR A 121 3.28 2.07 -18.31
C THR A 121 4.14 3.07 -17.51
N LEU A 122 5.03 3.81 -18.18
CA LEU A 122 5.87 4.83 -17.53
C LEU A 122 5.09 6.02 -16.98
N ARG A 123 4.01 6.45 -17.65
CA ARG A 123 3.15 7.56 -17.18
C ARG A 123 2.53 7.29 -15.79
N PRO A 124 1.78 6.20 -15.55
CA PRO A 124 1.22 5.92 -14.22
C PRO A 124 2.33 5.57 -13.22
N PHE A 125 3.37 4.86 -13.63
CA PHE A 125 4.50 4.54 -12.76
C PHE A 125 5.20 5.80 -12.22
N GLY A 126 5.48 6.77 -13.09
CA GLY A 126 6.09 8.04 -12.71
C GLY A 126 5.23 8.84 -11.71
N LEU A 127 3.91 8.86 -11.91
CA LEU A 127 2.98 9.51 -10.97
C LEU A 127 2.97 8.82 -9.59
N VAL A 128 2.99 7.48 -9.56
CA VAL A 128 3.02 6.71 -8.31
C VAL A 128 4.36 6.91 -7.59
N MET A 129 5.48 6.91 -8.31
CA MET A 129 6.80 7.19 -7.73
C MET A 129 6.88 8.61 -7.14
N ALA A 130 6.40 9.62 -7.86
CA ALA A 130 6.33 10.98 -7.36
C ALA A 130 5.45 11.08 -6.10
N TYR A 131 4.29 10.41 -6.09
CA TYR A 131 3.43 10.34 -4.91
C TYR A 131 4.15 9.76 -3.69
N PHE A 132 4.82 8.61 -3.82
CA PHE A 132 5.57 8.02 -2.70
C PHE A 132 6.71 8.93 -2.24
N PHE A 133 7.42 9.59 -3.17
CA PHE A 133 8.48 10.53 -2.83
C PHE A 133 7.97 11.73 -2.02
N PHE A 134 6.91 12.40 -2.46
CA PHE A 134 6.34 13.52 -1.71
C PHE A 134 5.72 13.07 -0.39
N HIS A 135 5.12 11.86 -0.36
CA HIS A 135 4.56 11.29 0.86
C HIS A 135 5.63 11.00 1.92
N THR A 136 6.80 10.48 1.54
CA THR A 136 7.90 10.23 2.49
C THR A 136 8.60 11.53 2.91
N MET A 137 8.80 12.47 1.98
CA MET A 137 9.40 13.78 2.27
C MET A 137 8.54 14.66 3.20
N SER A 138 7.23 14.41 3.29
CA SER A 138 6.34 15.08 4.24
C SER A 138 6.73 14.84 5.72
N GLY A 139 7.66 13.94 6.04
CA GLY A 139 8.17 13.75 7.40
C GLY A 139 7.18 13.09 8.37
N LEU A 140 6.04 12.60 7.89
CA LEU A 140 5.01 11.96 8.73
C LEU A 140 5.49 10.65 9.38
N LEU A 141 6.45 9.95 8.75
CA LEU A 141 7.00 8.69 9.26
C LEU A 141 7.75 8.86 10.59
N PRO A 142 8.74 9.75 10.73
CA PRO A 142 9.43 9.98 12.01
C PRO A 142 8.57 10.73 13.05
N VAL A 143 7.60 11.54 12.62
CA VAL A 143 6.71 12.28 13.53
C VAL A 143 5.79 11.34 14.32
N ARG A 144 5.31 10.24 13.72
CA ARG A 144 4.37 9.30 14.38
C ARG A 144 4.93 8.68 15.67
N PRO A 145 6.07 7.97 15.69
CA PRO A 145 6.59 7.37 16.91
C PRO A 145 7.02 8.43 17.94
N ASN A 146 7.49 9.59 17.47
CA ASN A 146 7.98 10.68 18.32
C ASN A 146 6.92 11.73 18.66
N MET A 147 5.64 11.45 18.38
CA MET A 147 4.57 12.45 18.52
C MET A 147 4.45 12.96 19.97
N VAL A 148 4.62 12.08 20.96
CA VAL A 148 4.61 12.44 22.39
C VAL A 148 5.76 13.40 22.73
N ASN A 149 6.96 13.14 22.22
CA ASN A 149 8.13 13.98 22.43
C ASN A 149 7.96 15.33 21.72
N MET A 150 7.40 15.34 20.51
CA MET A 150 7.10 16.57 19.78
C MET A 150 6.06 17.43 20.50
N CYS A 151 5.05 16.81 21.10
CA CYS A 151 4.05 17.51 21.89
C CYS A 151 4.66 18.19 23.13
N LYS A 152 5.63 17.54 23.76
CA LYS A 152 6.40 18.10 24.89
C LYS A 152 7.33 19.23 24.45
N ALA A 153 8.07 19.03 23.36
CA ALA A 153 8.98 20.04 22.82
C ALA A 153 8.24 21.35 22.48
N LEU A 154 7.01 21.25 21.97
CA LEU A 154 6.17 22.41 21.67
C LEU A 154 5.55 23.09 22.91
N GLY A 155 5.81 22.61 24.13
CA GLY A 155 5.32 23.23 25.37
C GLY A 155 3.79 23.24 25.51
N MET A 156 3.09 22.25 24.96
CA MET A 156 1.62 22.22 25.03
C MET A 156 1.11 22.03 26.46
N LYS A 157 0.14 22.85 26.85
CA LYS A 157 -0.46 22.86 28.20
C LYS A 157 -1.20 21.56 28.59
N PHE A 158 -1.63 20.77 27.61
CA PHE A 158 -2.38 19.53 27.82
C PHE A 158 -1.45 18.31 27.92
N ASP A 159 -1.87 17.29 28.67
CA ASP A 159 -1.09 16.05 28.82
C ASP A 159 -0.76 15.42 27.45
N PRO A 160 0.52 15.28 27.07
CA PRO A 160 0.94 14.77 25.76
C PRO A 160 0.33 13.41 25.40
N LYS A 161 0.10 12.55 26.40
CA LYS A 161 -0.51 11.23 26.18
C LYS A 161 -1.95 11.33 25.67
N GLY A 162 -2.74 12.23 26.25
CA GLY A 162 -4.13 12.48 25.82
C GLY A 162 -4.21 13.06 24.41
N ILE A 163 -3.30 13.97 24.06
CA ILE A 163 -3.24 14.58 22.72
C ILE A 163 -3.04 13.51 21.65
N VAL A 164 -2.09 12.60 21.85
CA VAL A 164 -1.76 11.55 20.88
C VAL A 164 -2.93 10.58 20.68
N VAL A 165 -3.70 10.28 21.72
CA VAL A 165 -4.93 9.48 21.61
C VAL A 165 -6.00 10.21 20.80
N THR A 166 -6.22 11.50 21.05
CA THR A 166 -7.17 12.33 20.30
C THR A 166 -6.79 12.43 18.83
N VAL A 167 -5.50 12.61 18.50
CA VAL A 167 -5.00 12.58 17.12
C VAL A 167 -5.32 11.22 16.47
N GLY A 168 -5.20 10.12 17.20
CA GLY A 168 -5.60 8.79 16.74
C GLY A 168 -7.09 8.69 16.41
N LEU A 169 -7.97 9.29 17.21
CA LEU A 169 -9.42 9.33 16.95
C LEU A 169 -9.76 10.18 15.72
N VAL A 170 -9.18 11.38 15.63
CA VAL A 170 -9.35 12.27 14.46
C VAL A 170 -8.88 11.55 13.20
N TYR A 171 -7.79 10.78 13.26
CA TYR A 171 -7.32 9.99 12.12
C TYR A 171 -8.36 8.95 11.68
N ILE A 172 -9.01 8.23 12.59
CA ILE A 172 -10.08 7.28 12.25
C ILE A 172 -11.24 8.00 11.56
N LEU A 173 -11.71 9.10 12.14
CA LEU A 173 -12.81 9.90 11.56
C LEU A 173 -12.45 10.42 10.17
N MET A 174 -11.24 10.94 9.99
CA MET A 174 -10.78 11.45 8.70
C MET A 174 -10.60 10.34 7.65
N ASN A 175 -10.24 9.12 8.05
CA ASN A 175 -10.21 7.99 7.10
C ASN A 175 -11.61 7.59 6.62
N LEU A 176 -12.61 7.63 7.52
CA LEU A 176 -14.00 7.37 7.14
C LEU A 176 -14.53 8.47 6.20
N ILE A 177 -14.26 9.74 6.52
CA ILE A 177 -14.60 10.88 5.66
C ILE A 177 -13.90 10.74 4.30
N SER A 178 -12.62 10.40 4.29
CA SER A 178 -11.85 10.18 3.05
C SER A 178 -12.50 9.09 2.18
N ALA A 179 -12.90 7.95 2.77
CA ALA A 179 -13.57 6.88 2.04
C ALA A 179 -14.89 7.34 1.39
N ALA A 180 -15.68 8.16 2.09
CA ALA A 180 -16.91 8.74 1.55
C ALA A 180 -16.65 9.81 0.47
N VAL A 181 -15.63 10.65 0.65
CA VAL A 181 -15.30 11.73 -0.30
C VAL A 181 -14.68 11.19 -1.60
N VAL A 182 -13.98 10.05 -1.55
CA VAL A 182 -13.41 9.39 -2.74
C VAL A 182 -14.46 9.10 -3.79
N THR A 183 -15.68 8.73 -3.39
CA THR A 183 -16.77 8.40 -4.33
C THR A 183 -17.35 9.66 -5.00
N LEU A 184 -17.24 10.82 -4.35
CA LEU A 184 -17.79 12.09 -4.85
C LEU A 184 -16.82 12.86 -5.76
N ILE A 185 -15.57 13.02 -5.33
CA ILE A 185 -14.60 13.95 -5.94
C ILE A 185 -13.64 13.23 -6.91
N GLY A 186 -13.58 11.90 -6.83
CA GLY A 186 -12.66 11.07 -7.57
C GLY A 186 -11.24 11.05 -6.97
N LYS A 187 -10.51 9.96 -7.24
CA LYS A 187 -9.23 9.65 -6.58
C LYS A 187 -8.14 10.70 -6.81
N ARG A 188 -8.01 11.20 -8.04
CA ARG A 188 -6.89 12.09 -8.45
C ARG A 188 -6.95 13.46 -7.77
N LYS A 189 -8.11 14.10 -7.75
CA LYS A 189 -8.30 15.43 -7.15
C LYS A 189 -8.11 15.36 -5.62
N LEU A 190 -8.60 14.29 -5.00
CA LEU A 190 -8.44 14.08 -3.56
C LEU A 190 -6.96 14.01 -3.16
N VAL A 191 -6.15 13.21 -3.85
CA VAL A 191 -4.72 13.10 -3.55
C VAL A 191 -4.01 14.44 -3.67
N VAL A 192 -4.24 15.18 -4.77
CA VAL A 192 -3.61 16.51 -4.97
C VAL A 192 -4.02 17.49 -3.87
N SER A 193 -5.31 17.54 -3.51
CA SER A 193 -5.79 18.42 -2.44
C SER A 193 -5.18 18.08 -1.08
N SER A 194 -5.01 16.78 -0.76
CA SER A 194 -4.44 16.33 0.50
C SER A 194 -2.95 16.65 0.63
N LEU A 195 -2.20 16.55 -0.48
CA LEU A 195 -0.78 16.92 -0.53
C LEU A 195 -0.61 18.42 -0.31
N PHE A 196 -1.46 19.24 -0.95
CA PHE A 196 -1.45 20.68 -0.76
C PHE A 196 -1.79 21.07 0.69
N ALA A 197 -2.85 20.50 1.25
CA ALA A 197 -3.23 20.75 2.64
C ALA A 197 -2.13 20.36 3.63
N THR A 198 -1.49 19.19 3.41
CA THR A 198 -0.37 18.74 4.25
C THR A 198 0.82 19.68 4.16
N ALA A 199 1.15 20.18 2.96
CA ALA A 199 2.21 21.16 2.76
C ALA A 199 1.93 22.46 3.54
N CYS A 200 0.71 23.00 3.44
CA CYS A 200 0.30 24.19 4.20
C CYS A 200 0.41 23.97 5.72
N CYS A 201 -0.07 22.83 6.23
CA CYS A 201 0.02 22.50 7.65
C CYS A 201 1.48 22.35 8.12
N SER A 202 2.33 21.68 7.35
CA SER A 202 3.75 21.55 7.70
C SER A 202 4.47 22.89 7.71
N LEU A 203 4.16 23.79 6.76
CA LEU A 203 4.72 25.15 6.74
C LEU A 203 4.27 25.95 7.97
N ALA A 204 2.99 25.88 8.33
CA ALA A 204 2.47 26.55 9.52
C ALA A 204 3.16 26.06 10.81
N ILE A 205 3.33 24.74 10.96
CA ILE A 205 4.04 24.15 12.10
C ILE A 205 5.51 24.60 12.12
N SER A 206 6.19 24.62 10.98
CA SER A 206 7.58 25.06 10.87
C SER A 206 7.75 26.54 11.24
N ILE A 207 6.85 27.42 10.79
CA ILE A 207 6.88 28.85 11.14
C ILE A 207 6.63 29.03 12.65
N TYR A 208 5.62 28.35 13.19
CA TYR A 208 5.32 28.41 14.63
C TYR A 208 6.52 27.93 15.48
N ALA A 209 7.16 26.84 15.07
CA ALA A 209 8.32 26.30 15.76
C ALA A 209 9.52 27.27 15.71
N GLY A 210 9.77 27.89 14.55
CA GLY A 210 10.86 28.86 14.40
C GLY A 210 10.70 30.15 15.21
N VAL A 211 9.46 30.53 15.54
CA VAL A 211 9.18 31.73 16.36
C VAL A 211 9.23 31.44 17.86
N ASN A 212 8.75 30.26 18.29
CA ASN A 212 8.53 29.98 19.71
C ASN A 212 9.59 29.08 20.35
N LEU A 213 10.37 28.32 19.58
CA LEU A 213 11.39 27.42 20.13
C LEU A 213 12.81 27.96 19.88
N PRO A 214 13.69 27.93 20.89
CA PRO A 214 15.11 28.21 20.67
C PRO A 214 15.75 27.12 19.81
N PHE A 215 16.76 27.48 19.02
CA PHE A 215 17.45 26.59 18.07
C PHE A 215 18.08 25.33 18.69
N ASN A 216 18.19 25.28 20.02
CA ASN A 216 18.78 24.16 20.76
C ASN A 216 17.77 23.06 21.13
N VAL A 217 16.46 23.25 20.90
CA VAL A 217 15.45 22.24 21.23
C VAL A 217 15.41 21.17 20.15
N LEU A 218 15.94 19.99 20.47
CA LEU A 218 15.91 18.83 19.60
C LEU A 218 14.78 17.89 20.01
N SER A 219 13.96 17.47 19.05
CA SER A 219 12.82 16.57 19.27
C SER A 219 13.17 15.22 19.90
N TYR A 220 14.44 14.80 19.80
CA TYR A 220 14.95 13.54 20.31
C TYR A 220 15.61 13.67 21.70
N GLU A 221 15.98 14.87 22.13
CA GLU A 221 16.65 15.09 23.42
C GLU A 221 15.67 15.64 24.44
N GLN A 222 15.12 14.75 25.27
CA GLN A 222 14.12 15.11 26.28
C GLN A 222 14.63 16.11 27.33
N SER A 223 15.95 16.22 27.51
CA SER A 223 16.62 17.19 28.39
C SER A 223 16.53 18.63 27.89
N THR A 224 16.20 18.84 26.62
CA THR A 224 16.10 20.17 25.99
C THR A 224 14.68 20.72 25.99
N PHE A 225 13.71 19.99 26.55
CA PHE A 225 12.32 20.42 26.59
C PHE A 225 12.08 21.46 27.70
N PRO A 226 11.27 22.50 27.42
CA PRO A 226 10.89 23.51 28.41
C PRO A 226 9.94 22.97 29.50
#